data_AF-A0A2W6BF66-F1
#
_entry.id   AF-A0A2W6BF66-F1
#
_cell.length_a   1.000
_cell.length_b   1.000
_cell.length_c   1.000
_cell.angle_alpha   90.00
_cell.angle_beta   90.00
_cell.angle_gamma   90.00
#
_symmetry.space_group_name_H-M   'P 1'
#
loop_
_entity.id
_entity.type
_entity.pdbx_description
1 polymer ?
#
loop_
_entity_poly.entity_id
_entity_poly.type
_entity_poly.pdbx_seq_one_letter_code
_entity_poly.pdbx_strand_id
1 'polypeptide(L)'
;MCPESVLGGSAPRLLDEWQLAPAVWNHVRRAVDDRQKPGQFILTGSAQPAPTARRHSGAGRFATVRMRPLTLWETQSPQKYLSVASILRGEPGQDVSTGSMGFEEYLEAILRGGWPGNLSRTLDGALVANRGYIDAIVDVELATASGVRHDPWRIRRFLHAYAQVTAQPARMQTIVDQAAADAAHDAPGRQVVSGPYLDAVRRLMVVDELPAWQPSARSSIRQIGTPKRHLADPSLAVALLEGGRDRLLADLEMLGFLFESLATRDLRVYAQAAGAFCCSLPAARRARRNRCSR
;
A
#
# COMPACT_ATOMS: atom_id res chain seq x y z
N MET A 1 28.03 -11.75 -17.09
CA MET A 1 28.34 -10.30 -17.04
C MET A 1 28.89 -10.00 -15.64
N CYS A 2 30.04 -9.33 -15.50
CA CYS A 2 30.62 -9.05 -14.18
C CYS A 2 29.83 -7.92 -13.50
N PRO A 3 29.20 -8.14 -12.32
CA PRO A 3 28.30 -7.16 -11.70
C PRO A 3 28.93 -5.79 -11.44
N GLU A 4 30.26 -5.73 -11.27
CA GLU A 4 31.02 -4.51 -10.95
C GLU A 4 31.05 -3.50 -12.09
N SER A 5 30.97 -3.97 -13.35
CA SER A 5 30.90 -3.08 -14.52
C SER A 5 29.65 -2.18 -14.50
N VAL A 6 28.57 -2.64 -13.86
CA VAL A 6 27.31 -1.91 -13.70
C VAL A 6 27.37 -0.88 -12.56
N LEU A 7 28.53 -0.64 -11.93
CA LEU A 7 28.69 0.38 -10.88
C LEU A 7 29.54 1.61 -11.27
N GLY A 8 30.22 1.60 -12.41
CA GLY A 8 31.04 2.72 -12.89
C GLY A 8 30.24 3.78 -13.64
N GLY A 9 30.45 5.07 -13.37
CA GLY A 9 29.76 6.17 -14.05
C GLY A 9 29.50 7.37 -13.12
N SER A 10 28.76 8.36 -13.63
CA SER A 10 28.33 9.52 -12.83
C SER A 10 27.34 9.11 -11.74
N ALA A 11 27.43 9.78 -10.58
CA ALA A 11 26.48 9.63 -9.47
C ALA A 11 25.40 10.75 -9.51
N PRO A 12 24.16 10.48 -9.06
CA PRO A 12 23.66 9.18 -8.63
C PRO A 12 23.41 8.23 -9.82
N ARG A 13 23.62 6.93 -9.62
CA ARG A 13 23.36 5.90 -10.63
C ARG A 13 22.09 5.11 -10.30
N LEU A 14 21.14 5.07 -11.24
CA LEU A 14 19.92 4.26 -11.12
C LEU A 14 20.21 2.80 -11.52
N LEU A 15 19.86 1.87 -10.64
CA LEU A 15 19.90 0.44 -10.88
C LEU A 15 18.47 -0.09 -10.71
N ASP A 16 17.84 -0.37 -11.85
CA ASP A 16 16.44 -0.77 -11.89
C ASP A 16 16.25 -2.28 -11.72
N GLU A 17 15.11 -2.64 -11.15
CA GLU A 17 14.70 -4.00 -10.79
C GLU A 17 15.83 -4.83 -10.15
N TRP A 18 16.55 -4.23 -9.20
CA TRP A 18 17.77 -4.81 -8.62
C TRP A 18 17.51 -6.19 -7.97
N GLN A 19 16.27 -6.48 -7.57
CA GLN A 19 15.88 -7.77 -7.01
C GLN A 19 16.00 -8.94 -8.00
N LEU A 20 16.01 -8.68 -9.30
CA LEU A 20 16.29 -9.70 -10.32
C LEU A 20 17.76 -10.12 -10.33
N ALA A 21 18.65 -9.27 -9.81
CA ALA A 21 20.08 -9.55 -9.66
C ALA A 21 20.56 -9.25 -8.23
N PRO A 22 20.18 -10.06 -7.21
CA PRO A 22 20.45 -9.77 -5.79
C PRO A 22 21.94 -9.57 -5.44
N ALA A 23 22.86 -10.10 -6.25
CA ALA A 23 24.30 -9.90 -6.08
C ALA A 23 24.70 -8.42 -6.12
N VAL A 24 23.99 -7.60 -6.91
CA VAL A 24 24.22 -6.15 -7.05
C VAL A 24 24.20 -5.44 -5.69
N TRP A 25 23.34 -5.88 -4.76
CA TRP A 25 23.25 -5.31 -3.41
C TRP A 25 24.60 -5.27 -2.68
N ASN A 26 25.35 -6.38 -2.71
CA ASN A 26 26.63 -6.48 -2.02
C ASN A 26 27.74 -5.68 -2.72
N HIS A 27 27.70 -5.59 -4.06
CA HIS A 27 28.66 -4.75 -4.79
C HIS A 27 28.39 -3.26 -4.57
N VAL A 28 27.13 -2.83 -4.57
CA VAL A 28 26.74 -1.45 -4.22
C VAL A 28 27.16 -1.11 -2.80
N ARG A 29 26.94 -2.02 -1.84
CA ARG A 29 27.38 -1.84 -0.45
C ARG A 29 28.90 -1.59 -0.38
N ARG A 30 29.70 -2.42 -1.04
CA ARG A 30 31.16 -2.25 -1.09
C ARG A 30 31.56 -0.94 -1.74
N ALA A 31 30.95 -0.57 -2.88
CA ALA A 31 31.24 0.71 -3.52
C ALA A 31 30.90 1.93 -2.64
N VAL A 32 29.82 1.86 -1.85
CA VAL A 32 29.50 2.90 -0.86
C VAL A 32 30.55 2.93 0.26
N ASP A 33 30.99 1.77 0.75
CA ASP A 33 32.05 1.64 1.75
C ASP A 33 33.40 2.18 1.23
N ASP A 34 33.74 1.95 -0.04
CA ASP A 34 35.02 2.40 -0.61
C ASP A 34 35.02 3.91 -0.88
N ARG A 35 33.91 4.44 -1.41
CA ARG A 35 33.82 5.84 -1.83
C ARG A 35 33.45 6.82 -0.71
N GLN A 36 32.85 6.34 0.38
CA GLN A 36 32.49 7.11 1.58
C GLN A 36 31.73 8.43 1.30
N LYS A 37 30.87 8.43 0.28
CA LYS A 37 30.02 9.58 -0.11
C LYS A 37 28.54 9.20 -0.13
N PRO A 38 27.62 10.07 0.34
CA PRO A 38 26.19 9.83 0.21
C PRO A 38 25.70 9.99 -1.24
N GLY A 39 24.49 9.50 -1.53
CA GLY A 39 23.80 9.78 -2.80
C GLY A 39 24.40 9.12 -4.04
N GLN A 40 25.10 7.99 -3.90
CA GLN A 40 25.79 7.37 -5.03
C GLN A 40 24.91 6.52 -5.95
N PHE A 41 23.92 5.85 -5.38
CA PHE A 41 23.12 4.86 -6.09
C PHE A 41 21.64 5.01 -5.71
N ILE A 42 20.77 4.79 -6.69
CA ILE A 42 19.32 4.65 -6.51
C ILE A 42 18.98 3.24 -6.94
N LEU A 43 18.41 2.45 -6.03
CA LEU A 43 17.94 1.10 -6.29
C LEU A 43 16.43 1.12 -6.39
N THR A 44 15.88 0.73 -7.54
CA THR A 44 14.42 0.58 -7.73
C THR A 44 14.05 -0.88 -7.87
N GLY A 45 12.85 -1.22 -7.39
CA GLY A 45 12.36 -2.58 -7.43
C GLY A 45 10.88 -2.66 -7.12
N SER A 46 10.15 -3.44 -7.90
CA SER A 46 8.73 -3.76 -7.69
C SER A 46 8.48 -4.71 -6.52
N ALA A 47 9.51 -5.43 -6.04
CA ALA A 47 9.37 -6.35 -4.92
C ALA A 47 10.57 -6.28 -3.95
N GLN A 48 10.30 -6.58 -2.69
CA GLN A 48 11.36 -6.79 -1.69
C GLN A 48 11.75 -8.28 -1.63
N PRO A 49 12.89 -8.67 -2.21
CA PRO A 49 13.29 -10.08 -2.26
C PRO A 49 13.49 -10.65 -0.85
N ALA A 50 13.23 -11.95 -0.71
CA ALA A 50 13.43 -12.69 0.53
C ALA A 50 14.85 -12.44 1.11
N PRO A 51 14.99 -12.31 2.45
CA PRO A 51 16.30 -12.26 3.08
C PRO A 51 17.04 -13.55 2.75
N THR A 52 18.26 -13.43 2.24
CA THR A 52 19.15 -14.57 2.05
C THR A 52 20.30 -14.46 3.04
N ALA A 53 20.84 -15.58 3.50
CA ALA A 53 21.97 -15.60 4.46
C ALA A 53 23.20 -14.80 3.97
N ARG A 54 23.31 -14.57 2.66
CA ARG A 54 24.42 -13.83 2.02
C ARG A 54 24.14 -12.32 1.85
N ARG A 55 22.92 -11.85 2.13
CA ARG A 55 22.53 -10.45 2.00
C ARG A 55 22.72 -9.75 3.34
N HIS A 56 23.69 -8.84 3.41
CA HIS A 56 23.86 -7.98 4.57
C HIS A 56 22.68 -7.01 4.70
N SER A 57 22.32 -6.65 5.93
CA SER A 57 21.18 -5.75 6.24
C SER A 57 21.25 -4.40 5.55
N GLY A 58 22.46 -3.93 5.17
CA GLY A 58 22.65 -2.61 4.58
C GLY A 58 22.44 -1.46 5.57
N ALA A 59 22.35 -1.78 6.87
CA ALA A 59 22.17 -0.79 7.93
C ALA A 59 23.26 0.31 7.86
N GLY A 60 22.82 1.56 7.98
CA GLY A 60 23.67 2.75 7.89
C GLY A 60 24.13 3.14 6.48
N ARG A 61 23.74 2.40 5.43
CA ARG A 61 24.20 2.64 4.05
C ARG A 61 23.06 2.85 3.07
N PHE A 62 21.93 2.19 3.30
CA PHE A 62 20.75 2.30 2.47
C PHE A 62 19.61 2.97 3.24
N ALA A 63 18.96 3.93 2.60
CA ALA A 63 17.64 4.41 2.97
C ALA A 63 16.61 3.75 2.05
N THR A 64 15.45 3.38 2.58
CA THR A 64 14.35 2.82 1.79
C THR A 64 13.22 3.82 1.76
N VAL A 65 12.70 4.08 0.56
CA VAL A 65 11.53 4.94 0.35
C VAL A 65 10.47 4.10 -0.34
N ARG A 66 9.27 4.04 0.24
CA ARG A 66 8.12 3.39 -0.39
C ARG A 66 7.49 4.38 -1.36
N MET A 67 7.46 4.03 -2.64
CA MET A 67 6.67 4.75 -3.64
C MET A 67 5.27 4.16 -3.68
N ARG A 68 4.25 5.02 -3.64
CA ARG A 68 2.84 4.66 -3.75
C ARG A 68 2.32 5.02 -5.14
N PRO A 69 1.15 4.50 -5.56
CA PRO A 69 0.47 4.99 -6.75
C PRO A 69 0.27 6.51 -6.70
N LEU A 70 0.14 7.11 -7.88
CA LEU A 70 -0.02 8.55 -8.07
C LEU A 70 -1.21 9.07 -7.27
N THR A 71 -0.96 10.16 -6.56
CA THR A 71 -1.96 10.91 -5.80
C THR A 71 -2.93 11.64 -6.72
N LEU A 72 -4.05 12.09 -6.18
CA LEU A 72 -4.98 12.97 -6.90
C LEU A 72 -4.32 14.29 -7.31
N TRP A 73 -3.34 14.77 -6.53
CA TRP A 73 -2.54 15.94 -6.90
C TRP A 73 -1.79 15.70 -8.21
N GLU A 74 -1.15 14.54 -8.35
CA GLU A 74 -0.37 14.18 -9.53
C GLU A 74 -1.23 13.87 -10.76
N THR A 75 -2.42 13.28 -10.55
CA THR A 75 -3.29 12.86 -11.67
C THR A 75 -4.27 13.93 -12.15
N GLN A 76 -4.74 14.80 -11.26
CA GLN A 76 -5.75 15.82 -11.57
C GLN A 76 -5.19 17.24 -11.62
N SER A 77 -3.96 17.48 -11.12
CA SER A 77 -3.33 18.81 -11.08
C SER A 77 -4.28 19.92 -10.58
N PRO A 78 -4.85 19.78 -9.37
CA PRO A 78 -5.91 20.69 -8.92
C PRO A 78 -5.38 22.11 -8.74
N GLN A 79 -6.20 23.10 -9.11
CA GLN A 79 -5.81 24.51 -9.09
C GLN A 79 -5.63 25.08 -7.68
N LYS A 80 -6.31 24.49 -6.69
CA LYS A 80 -6.23 24.87 -5.28
C LYS A 80 -5.86 23.65 -4.44
N TYR A 81 -4.99 23.84 -3.45
CA TYR A 81 -4.52 22.76 -2.59
C TYR A 81 -4.16 23.25 -1.20
N LEU A 82 -4.12 22.31 -0.25
CA LEU A 82 -3.60 22.52 1.09
C LEU A 82 -2.29 21.75 1.25
N SER A 83 -1.26 22.43 1.73
CA SER A 83 0.05 21.81 2.02
C SER A 83 0.01 21.09 3.37
N VAL A 84 0.07 19.76 3.35
CA VAL A 84 0.21 18.95 4.59
C VAL A 84 1.44 19.37 5.39
N ALA A 85 2.56 19.69 4.71
CA ALA A 85 3.77 20.15 5.38
C ALA A 85 3.55 21.49 6.13
N SER A 86 2.77 22.41 5.55
CA SER A 86 2.41 23.68 6.19
C SER A 86 1.53 23.46 7.42
N ILE A 87 0.54 22.56 7.34
CA ILE A 87 -0.29 22.17 8.50
C ILE A 87 0.60 21.62 9.63
N LEU A 88 1.54 20.72 9.30
CA LEU A 88 2.44 20.12 10.28
C LEU A 88 3.38 21.13 10.95
N ARG A 89 3.71 22.23 10.25
CA ARG A 89 4.50 23.35 10.81
C ARG A 89 3.64 24.37 11.58
N GLY A 90 2.32 24.20 11.62
CA GLY A 90 1.41 25.13 12.27
C GLY A 90 1.26 26.46 11.53
N GLU A 91 1.57 26.50 10.24
CA GLU A 91 1.35 27.68 9.40
C GLU A 91 -0.16 27.92 9.24
N PRO A 92 -0.64 29.18 9.25
CA PRO A 92 -2.05 29.49 9.06
C PRO A 92 -2.53 28.91 7.73
N GLY A 93 -3.62 28.14 7.78
CA GLY A 93 -4.18 27.49 6.61
C GLY A 93 -4.57 28.53 5.56
N GLN A 94 -4.24 28.25 4.30
CA GLN A 94 -4.84 28.98 3.20
C GLN A 94 -6.34 28.70 3.20
N ASP A 95 -7.16 29.71 2.96
CA ASP A 95 -8.60 29.50 2.77
C ASP A 95 -8.81 28.76 1.45
N VAL A 96 -8.83 27.43 1.53
CA VAL A 96 -9.16 26.55 0.39
C VAL A 96 -10.68 26.47 0.31
N SER A 97 -11.33 27.64 0.23
CA SER A 97 -12.76 27.73 -0.01
C SER A 97 -13.03 27.28 -1.44
N THR A 98 -13.75 26.15 -1.50
CA THR A 98 -14.53 25.64 -2.64
C THR A 98 -13.80 25.45 -3.97
N GLY A 99 -13.73 24.17 -4.36
CA GLY A 99 -13.30 23.70 -5.67
C GLY A 99 -12.20 22.67 -5.53
N SER A 100 -12.51 21.39 -5.63
CA SER A 100 -11.43 20.41 -5.78
C SER A 100 -11.83 19.09 -6.42
N MET A 101 -13.05 18.57 -6.23
CA MET A 101 -13.60 17.46 -7.01
C MET A 101 -15.05 17.20 -6.62
N GLY A 102 -15.89 16.83 -7.58
CA GLY A 102 -17.24 16.31 -7.38
C GLY A 102 -17.24 14.81 -7.04
N PHE A 103 -18.39 14.32 -6.56
CA PHE A 103 -18.58 12.91 -6.22
C PHE A 103 -18.23 11.97 -7.38
N GLU A 104 -18.62 12.32 -8.60
CA GLU A 104 -18.36 11.53 -9.81
C GLU A 104 -16.87 11.42 -10.14
N GLU A 105 -16.12 12.49 -9.93
CA GLU A 105 -14.68 12.50 -10.18
C GLU A 105 -13.94 11.65 -9.13
N TYR A 106 -14.38 11.67 -7.87
CA TYR A 106 -13.86 10.75 -6.85
C TYR A 106 -14.20 9.29 -7.16
N LEU A 107 -15.43 9.01 -7.60
CA LEU A 107 -15.83 7.67 -8.01
C LEU A 107 -14.96 7.17 -9.16
N GLU A 108 -14.73 7.99 -10.19
CA GLU A 108 -13.85 7.64 -11.29
C GLU A 108 -12.41 7.43 -10.83
N ALA A 109 -11.88 8.29 -9.96
CA ALA A 109 -10.52 8.15 -9.43
C ALA A 109 -10.33 6.86 -8.62
N ILE A 110 -11.34 6.46 -7.83
CA ILE A 110 -11.36 5.18 -7.09
C ILE A 110 -11.33 3.99 -8.06
N LEU A 111 -12.17 4.03 -9.10
CA LEU A 111 -12.28 2.96 -10.09
C LEU A 111 -11.01 2.83 -10.95
N ARG A 112 -10.45 3.96 -11.39
CA ARG A 112 -9.27 4.04 -12.27
C ARG A 112 -7.98 3.69 -11.54
N GLY A 113 -7.82 4.17 -10.30
CA GLY A 113 -6.61 4.03 -9.50
C GLY A 113 -5.47 4.96 -9.92
N GLY A 114 -4.46 5.08 -9.05
CA GLY A 114 -3.29 5.95 -9.25
C GLY A 114 -2.17 5.36 -10.13
N TRP A 115 -2.48 4.41 -11.01
CA TRP A 115 -1.46 3.71 -11.78
C TRP A 115 -1.00 4.55 -12.98
N PRO A 116 0.31 4.81 -13.17
CA PRO A 116 0.79 5.59 -14.32
C PRO A 116 0.30 5.06 -15.67
N GLY A 117 0.23 3.73 -15.83
CA GLY A 117 -0.26 3.09 -17.05
C GLY A 117 -1.77 3.27 -17.31
N ASN A 118 -2.55 3.71 -16.31
CA ASN A 118 -4.00 3.95 -16.45
C ASN A 118 -4.35 5.41 -16.81
N LEU A 119 -3.38 6.33 -16.81
CA LEU A 119 -3.62 7.75 -17.07
C LEU A 119 -4.19 7.99 -18.48
N SER A 120 -3.70 7.24 -19.48
CA SER A 120 -4.11 7.37 -20.88
C SER A 120 -5.22 6.39 -21.29
N ARG A 121 -5.73 5.57 -20.37
CA ARG A 121 -6.76 4.55 -20.67
C ARG A 121 -8.17 5.13 -20.55
N THR A 122 -9.14 4.51 -21.20
CA THR A 122 -10.55 4.69 -20.83
C THR A 122 -10.81 4.10 -19.44
N LEU A 123 -11.92 4.48 -18.79
CA LEU A 123 -12.26 3.93 -17.48
C LEU A 123 -12.40 2.40 -17.51
N ASP A 124 -13.11 1.87 -18.51
CA ASP A 124 -13.25 0.42 -18.70
C ASP A 124 -11.90 -0.27 -18.93
N GLY A 125 -11.02 0.35 -19.72
CA GLY A 125 -9.66 -0.14 -19.94
C GLY A 125 -8.83 -0.14 -18.65
N ALA A 126 -9.00 0.85 -17.78
CA ALA A 126 -8.36 0.89 -16.47
C ALA A 126 -8.89 -0.22 -15.54
N LEU A 127 -10.21 -0.48 -15.53
CA LEU A 127 -10.80 -1.57 -14.75
C LEU A 127 -10.29 -2.95 -15.19
N VAL A 128 -10.18 -3.18 -16.51
CA VAL A 128 -9.58 -4.41 -17.06
C VAL A 128 -8.11 -4.51 -16.66
N ALA A 129 -7.35 -3.43 -16.76
CA ALA A 129 -5.94 -3.41 -16.37
C ALA A 129 -5.74 -3.70 -14.87
N ASN A 130 -6.60 -3.17 -14.00
CA ASN A 130 -6.55 -3.39 -12.56
C ASN A 130 -6.82 -4.86 -12.20
N ARG A 131 -7.77 -5.51 -12.88
CA ARG A 131 -8.01 -6.96 -12.74
C ARG A 131 -6.82 -7.79 -13.23
N GLY A 132 -6.30 -7.46 -14.41
CA GLY A 132 -5.11 -8.12 -14.97
C GLY A 132 -3.86 -7.98 -14.09
N TYR A 133 -3.71 -6.85 -13.38
CA TYR A 133 -2.64 -6.66 -12.41
C TYR A 133 -2.76 -7.64 -11.22
N ILE A 134 -3.97 -7.84 -10.68
CA ILE A 134 -4.21 -8.84 -9.63
C ILE A 134 -3.92 -10.24 -10.14
N ASP A 135 -4.37 -10.59 -11.34
CA ASP A 135 -4.12 -11.91 -11.94
C ASP A 135 -2.61 -12.17 -12.09
N ALA A 136 -1.85 -11.19 -12.60
CA ALA A 136 -0.39 -11.28 -12.74
C ALA A 136 0.33 -11.48 -11.38
N ILE A 137 -0.10 -10.76 -10.33
CA ILE A 137 0.45 -10.95 -8.98
C ILE A 137 0.18 -12.36 -8.48
N VAL A 138 -1.06 -12.83 -8.62
CA VAL A 138 -1.53 -14.13 -8.14
C VAL A 138 -0.80 -15.28 -8.83
N ASP A 139 -0.56 -15.16 -10.13
CA ASP A 139 -0.02 -16.25 -10.96
C ASP A 139 1.51 -16.26 -11.05
N VAL A 140 2.17 -15.10 -11.08
CA VAL A 140 3.60 -14.98 -11.46
C VAL A 140 4.48 -14.45 -10.32
N GLU A 141 4.11 -13.33 -9.71
CA GLU A 141 5.06 -12.58 -8.88
C GLU A 141 5.28 -13.15 -7.48
N LEU A 142 4.28 -13.84 -6.93
CA LEU A 142 4.33 -14.39 -5.57
C LEU A 142 5.40 -15.46 -5.39
N ALA A 143 5.58 -16.34 -6.39
CA ALA A 143 6.62 -17.37 -6.34
C ALA A 143 8.02 -16.75 -6.24
N THR A 144 8.24 -15.64 -6.95
CA THR A 144 9.52 -14.92 -7.00
C THR A 144 9.77 -14.13 -5.71
N ALA A 145 8.75 -13.50 -5.13
CA ALA A 145 8.90 -12.63 -3.96
C ALA A 145 9.02 -13.39 -2.63
N SER A 146 8.29 -14.49 -2.45
CA SER A 146 8.32 -15.27 -1.20
C SER A 146 9.35 -16.39 -1.21
N GLY A 147 9.82 -16.81 -2.39
CA GLY A 147 10.66 -18.00 -2.56
C GLY A 147 9.91 -19.32 -2.34
N VAL A 148 8.59 -19.26 -2.14
CA VAL A 148 7.71 -20.42 -1.92
C VAL A 148 6.57 -20.37 -2.94
N ARG A 149 6.26 -21.51 -3.56
CA ARG A 149 5.09 -21.60 -4.43
C ARG A 149 3.81 -21.55 -3.60
N HIS A 150 3.04 -20.49 -3.76
CA HIS A 150 1.71 -20.36 -3.18
C HIS A 150 0.66 -20.95 -4.13
N ASP A 151 -0.46 -21.38 -3.56
CA ASP A 151 -1.64 -21.80 -4.31
C ASP A 151 -2.36 -20.54 -4.85
N PRO A 152 -2.41 -20.31 -6.17
CA PRO A 152 -2.98 -19.10 -6.77
C PRO A 152 -4.44 -18.85 -6.34
N TRP A 153 -5.21 -19.93 -6.20
CA TRP A 153 -6.61 -19.84 -5.81
C TRP A 153 -6.76 -19.39 -4.35
N ARG A 154 -5.88 -19.87 -3.45
CA ARG A 154 -5.90 -19.46 -2.03
C ARG A 154 -5.43 -18.02 -1.82
N ILE A 155 -4.40 -17.57 -2.55
CA ILE A 155 -3.94 -16.19 -2.43
C ILE A 155 -4.97 -15.20 -3.01
N ARG A 156 -5.64 -15.55 -4.12
CA ARG A 156 -6.75 -14.75 -4.65
C ARG A 156 -7.86 -14.59 -3.62
N ARG A 157 -8.26 -15.68 -2.93
CA ARG A 157 -9.25 -15.59 -1.85
C ARG A 157 -8.78 -14.79 -0.65
N PHE A 158 -7.51 -14.93 -0.27
CA PHE A 158 -6.94 -14.12 0.80
C PHE A 158 -7.01 -12.63 0.45
N LEU A 159 -6.66 -12.25 -0.79
CA LEU A 159 -6.78 -10.87 -1.28
C LEU A 159 -8.23 -10.41 -1.37
N HIS A 160 -9.15 -11.26 -1.82
CA HIS A 160 -10.60 -10.97 -1.84
C HIS A 160 -11.12 -10.65 -0.44
N ALA A 161 -10.88 -11.52 0.55
CA ALA A 161 -11.24 -11.29 1.94
C ALA A 161 -10.55 -10.04 2.52
N TYR A 162 -9.30 -9.78 2.12
CA TYR A 162 -8.59 -8.56 2.52
C TYR A 162 -9.26 -7.30 1.96
N ALA A 163 -9.78 -7.34 0.72
CA ALA A 163 -10.52 -6.25 0.10
C ALA A 163 -11.87 -5.97 0.78
N GLN A 164 -12.56 -7.01 1.28
CA GLN A 164 -13.83 -6.87 2.02
C GLN A 164 -13.70 -6.04 3.30
N VAL A 165 -12.48 -5.97 3.88
CA VAL A 165 -12.19 -5.23 5.10
C VAL A 165 -11.34 -3.98 4.84
N THR A 166 -11.35 -3.45 3.61
CA THR A 166 -10.58 -2.24 3.27
C THR A 166 -10.97 -1.06 4.15
N ALA A 167 -10.00 -0.23 4.52
CA ALA A 167 -10.13 0.89 5.46
C ALA A 167 -10.69 0.55 6.85
N GLN A 168 -10.79 -0.73 7.21
CA GLN A 168 -11.32 -1.18 8.49
C GLN A 168 -10.23 -1.79 9.38
N PRO A 169 -10.32 -1.61 10.71
CA PRO A 169 -9.45 -2.29 11.66
C PRO A 169 -9.86 -3.77 11.77
N ALA A 170 -9.31 -4.63 10.92
CA ALA A 170 -9.63 -6.06 10.90
C ALA A 170 -8.48 -6.92 11.43
N ARG A 171 -8.80 -7.91 12.28
CA ARG A 171 -7.81 -8.91 12.71
C ARG A 171 -7.50 -9.85 11.56
N MET A 172 -6.28 -10.38 11.53
CA MET A 172 -5.88 -11.32 10.49
C MET A 172 -6.74 -12.60 10.49
N GLN A 173 -7.21 -13.02 11.68
CA GLN A 173 -8.14 -14.15 11.80
C GLN A 173 -9.45 -13.89 11.02
N THR A 174 -10.00 -12.67 11.11
CA THR A 174 -11.22 -12.29 10.37
C THR A 174 -11.06 -12.49 8.85
N ILE A 175 -9.90 -12.10 8.31
CA ILE A 175 -9.59 -12.26 6.87
C ILE A 175 -9.46 -13.74 6.50
N VAL A 176 -8.83 -14.55 7.36
CA VAL A 176 -8.72 -16.00 7.14
C VAL A 176 -10.09 -16.67 7.18
N ASP A 177 -10.94 -16.30 8.13
CA ASP A 177 -12.28 -16.86 8.28
C ASP A 177 -13.16 -16.51 7.06
N GLN A 178 -13.10 -15.26 6.58
CA GLN A 178 -13.76 -14.83 5.34
C GLN A 178 -13.25 -15.60 4.11
N ALA A 179 -11.93 -15.73 3.95
CA ALA A 179 -11.34 -16.47 2.83
C ALA A 179 -11.68 -17.98 2.87
N ALA A 180 -11.97 -18.52 4.05
CA ALA A 180 -12.41 -19.90 4.23
C ALA A 180 -13.92 -20.08 3.97
N ALA A 181 -14.76 -19.11 4.36
CA ALA A 181 -16.19 -19.12 4.08
C ALA A 181 -16.47 -19.13 2.57
N ASP A 182 -15.70 -18.35 1.79
CA ASP A 182 -15.73 -18.35 0.33
C ASP A 182 -15.33 -19.71 -0.28
N ALA A 183 -14.67 -20.60 0.48
CA ALA A 183 -14.18 -21.90 0.03
C ALA A 183 -15.14 -23.08 0.30
N ALA A 184 -16.27 -22.83 0.97
CA ALA A 184 -17.16 -23.89 1.48
C ALA A 184 -17.76 -24.81 0.39
N HIS A 185 -17.59 -24.50 -0.89
CA HIS A 185 -18.07 -25.32 -2.02
C HIS A 185 -17.04 -26.27 -2.64
N ASP A 186 -15.70 -26.10 -2.45
CA ASP A 186 -14.73 -26.74 -3.36
C ASP A 186 -13.64 -27.65 -2.75
N ALA A 187 -13.54 -27.82 -1.43
CA ALA A 187 -12.92 -29.00 -0.77
C ALA A 187 -12.68 -28.75 0.73
N PRO A 188 -13.06 -29.67 1.62
CA PRO A 188 -12.65 -29.63 3.04
C PRO A 188 -11.13 -29.81 3.18
N GLY A 189 -10.48 -28.98 4.01
CA GLY A 189 -9.12 -29.26 4.53
C GLY A 189 -7.96 -28.39 4.02
N ARG A 190 -8.20 -27.35 3.21
CA ARG A 190 -7.15 -26.44 2.73
C ARG A 190 -7.17 -25.09 3.43
N GLN A 191 -6.63 -25.02 4.65
CA GLN A 191 -6.59 -23.80 5.45
C GLN A 191 -5.75 -22.70 4.78
N VAL A 192 -6.29 -21.48 4.75
CA VAL A 192 -5.57 -20.27 4.35
C VAL A 192 -4.63 -19.89 5.51
N VAL A 193 -3.32 -19.96 5.29
CA VAL A 193 -2.33 -19.58 6.32
C VAL A 193 -1.99 -18.10 6.15
N SER A 194 -2.36 -17.29 7.12
CA SER A 194 -2.24 -15.83 7.03
C SER A 194 -0.81 -15.31 6.97
N GLY A 195 0.11 -15.86 7.76
CA GLY A 195 1.49 -15.36 7.86
C GLY A 195 2.22 -15.32 6.53
N PRO A 196 2.40 -16.47 5.85
CA PRO A 196 3.13 -16.54 4.57
C PRO A 196 2.48 -15.70 3.46
N TYR A 197 1.14 -15.67 3.39
CA TYR A 197 0.45 -14.87 2.37
C TYR A 197 0.58 -13.38 2.63
N LEU A 198 0.37 -12.94 3.88
CA LEU A 198 0.54 -11.55 4.25
C LEU A 198 1.97 -11.06 4.00
N ASP A 199 2.97 -11.86 4.37
CA ASP A 199 4.37 -11.52 4.12
C ASP A 199 4.68 -11.44 2.63
N ALA A 200 4.13 -12.34 1.82
CA ALA A 200 4.30 -12.31 0.36
C ALA A 200 3.69 -11.04 -0.26
N VAL A 201 2.44 -10.69 0.08
CA VAL A 201 1.78 -9.50 -0.47
C VAL A 201 2.37 -8.19 0.07
N ARG A 202 2.95 -8.19 1.28
CA ARG A 202 3.75 -7.06 1.80
C ARG A 202 5.03 -6.86 1.01
N ARG A 203 5.73 -7.94 0.65
CA ARG A 203 6.96 -7.89 -0.16
C ARG A 203 6.70 -7.38 -1.57
N LEU A 204 5.56 -7.76 -2.14
CA LEU A 204 5.06 -7.21 -3.42
C LEU A 204 4.45 -5.82 -3.28
N MET A 205 4.43 -5.27 -2.06
CA MET A 205 3.91 -3.93 -1.80
C MET A 205 2.42 -3.73 -2.15
N VAL A 206 1.67 -4.82 -2.32
CA VAL A 206 0.23 -4.84 -2.68
C VAL A 206 -0.66 -4.37 -1.54
N VAL A 207 -0.19 -4.48 -0.29
CA VAL A 207 -0.86 -3.95 0.90
C VAL A 207 -0.11 -2.75 1.46
N ASP A 208 -0.84 -1.79 2.02
CA ASP A 208 -0.28 -0.58 2.67
C ASP A 208 -0.96 -0.31 4.01
N GLU A 209 -0.79 -1.21 4.97
CA GLU A 209 -1.45 -1.16 6.28
C GLU A 209 -1.19 0.16 7.01
N LEU A 210 -2.27 0.73 7.56
CA LEU A 210 -2.22 1.95 8.37
C LEU A 210 -2.13 1.53 9.84
N PRO A 211 -0.98 1.75 10.51
CA PRO A 211 -0.83 1.36 11.91
C PRO A 211 -1.82 2.09 12.80
N ALA A 212 -2.33 1.42 13.83
CA ALA A 212 -3.14 2.09 14.84
C ALA A 212 -2.29 3.09 15.62
N TRP A 213 -2.89 4.26 15.93
CA TRP A 213 -2.27 5.24 16.79
C TRP A 213 -2.03 4.62 18.17
N GLN A 214 -0.82 4.83 18.69
CA GLN A 214 -0.43 4.39 20.01
C GLN A 214 -0.24 5.62 20.90
N PRO A 215 -0.82 5.65 22.12
CA PRO A 215 -0.49 6.67 23.09
C PRO A 215 1.00 6.59 23.47
N SER A 216 1.54 7.70 23.98
CA SER A 216 2.98 8.02 24.13
C SER A 216 3.91 6.83 24.37
N ALA A 217 5.16 6.94 23.87
CA ALA A 217 6.23 5.93 24.02
C ALA A 217 6.54 5.48 25.46
N ARG A 218 6.03 6.18 26.48
CA ARG A 218 6.18 5.88 27.92
C ARG A 218 4.95 5.23 28.56
N SER A 219 3.87 5.02 27.81
CA SER A 219 2.65 4.37 28.31
C SER A 219 2.89 2.88 28.54
N SER A 220 2.67 2.40 29.77
CA SER A 220 2.69 0.97 30.11
C SER A 220 1.54 0.20 29.45
N ILE A 221 0.47 0.89 29.07
CA ILE A 221 -0.65 0.32 28.34
C ILE A 221 -0.31 0.38 26.85
N ARG A 222 0.38 -0.66 26.37
CA ARG A 222 0.57 -0.92 24.94
C ARG A 222 -0.71 -1.52 24.39
N GLN A 223 -1.72 -0.69 24.13
CA GLN A 223 -2.83 -1.13 23.27
C GLN A 223 -2.26 -1.32 21.87
N ILE A 224 -1.92 -2.56 21.51
CA ILE A 224 -1.62 -2.93 20.12
C ILE A 224 -2.94 -2.81 19.37
N GLY A 225 -3.25 -1.59 18.93
CA GLY A 225 -4.44 -1.35 18.12
C GLY A 225 -4.34 -2.16 16.83
N THR A 226 -5.50 -2.67 16.39
CA THR A 226 -5.56 -3.41 15.12
C THR A 226 -5.36 -2.42 13.98
N PRO A 227 -4.36 -2.62 13.09
CA PRO A 227 -4.13 -1.70 11.98
C PRO A 227 -5.33 -1.71 11.04
N LYS A 228 -5.61 -0.57 10.41
CA LYS A 228 -6.55 -0.51 9.29
C LYS A 228 -5.92 -1.19 8.08
N ARG A 229 -6.69 -2.07 7.45
CA ARG A 229 -6.25 -2.83 6.27
C ARG A 229 -6.49 -1.99 5.03
N HIS A 230 -5.43 -1.76 4.26
CA HIS A 230 -5.51 -1.11 2.97
C HIS A 230 -4.72 -1.90 1.95
N LEU A 231 -5.25 -1.97 0.74
CA LEU A 231 -4.47 -2.30 -0.45
C LEU A 231 -3.68 -1.05 -0.89
N ALA A 232 -2.67 -1.23 -1.74
CA ALA A 232 -1.82 -0.15 -2.23
C ALA A 232 -2.62 0.97 -2.93
N ASP A 233 -3.76 0.60 -3.53
CA ASP A 233 -4.70 1.49 -4.18
C ASP A 233 -6.13 0.97 -3.97
N PRO A 234 -7.15 1.85 -3.79
CA PRO A 234 -8.55 1.42 -3.70
C PRO A 234 -9.05 0.68 -4.95
N SER A 235 -8.49 0.97 -6.14
CA SER A 235 -8.87 0.27 -7.37
C SER A 235 -8.59 -1.23 -7.33
N LEU A 236 -7.62 -1.68 -6.52
CA LEU A 236 -7.37 -3.11 -6.31
C LEU A 236 -8.48 -3.76 -5.51
N ALA A 237 -9.05 -3.07 -4.52
CA ALA A 237 -10.21 -3.57 -3.78
C ALA A 237 -11.42 -3.68 -4.72
N VAL A 238 -11.64 -2.67 -5.57
CA VAL A 238 -12.68 -2.71 -6.61
C VAL A 238 -12.48 -3.91 -7.54
N ALA A 239 -11.26 -4.15 -8.02
CA ALA A 239 -10.96 -5.26 -8.92
C ALA A 239 -11.21 -6.61 -8.25
N LEU A 240 -10.81 -6.77 -6.99
CA LEU A 240 -10.96 -8.00 -6.23
C LEU A 240 -12.43 -8.31 -5.91
N LEU A 241 -13.23 -7.30 -5.55
CA LEU A 241 -14.65 -7.46 -5.21
C LEU A 241 -15.57 -7.52 -6.44
N GLU A 242 -15.00 -7.65 -7.64
CA GLU A 242 -15.72 -7.63 -8.91
C GLU A 242 -16.65 -6.41 -9.00
N GLY A 243 -16.12 -5.28 -8.53
CA GLY A 243 -16.78 -3.99 -8.54
C GLY A 243 -16.81 -3.35 -9.91
N GLY A 244 -17.62 -2.31 -9.98
CA GLY A 244 -17.80 -1.41 -11.11
C GLY A 244 -18.62 -0.22 -10.67
N ARG A 245 -18.81 0.76 -11.55
CA ARG A 245 -19.52 2.01 -11.25
C ARG A 245 -20.88 1.76 -10.60
N ASP A 246 -21.76 1.00 -11.25
CA ASP A 246 -23.13 0.77 -10.78
C ASP A 246 -23.17 0.03 -9.45
N ARG A 247 -22.26 -0.94 -9.25
CA ARG A 247 -22.17 -1.72 -8.01
C ARG A 247 -21.72 -0.85 -6.83
N LEU A 248 -20.78 0.07 -7.04
CA LEU A 248 -20.35 1.01 -6.00
C LEU A 248 -21.42 2.07 -5.70
N LEU A 249 -22.19 2.50 -6.70
CA LEU A 249 -23.34 3.39 -6.47
C LEU A 249 -24.44 2.72 -5.66
N ALA A 250 -24.62 1.39 -5.82
CA ALA A 250 -25.55 0.61 -5.02
C ALA A 250 -25.07 0.33 -3.58
N ASP A 251 -23.76 0.44 -3.32
CA ASP A 251 -23.13 0.20 -2.01
C ASP A 251 -22.29 1.41 -1.58
N LEU A 252 -22.98 2.44 -1.11
CA LEU A 252 -22.35 3.69 -0.65
C LEU A 252 -21.49 3.51 0.60
N GLU A 253 -21.74 2.46 1.40
CA GLU A 253 -20.91 2.15 2.57
C GLU A 253 -19.53 1.66 2.13
N MET A 254 -19.48 0.69 1.21
CA MET A 254 -18.23 0.24 0.60
C MET A 254 -17.51 1.38 -0.14
N LEU A 255 -18.25 2.21 -0.87
CA LEU A 255 -17.69 3.39 -1.52
C LEU A 255 -17.06 4.36 -0.49
N GLY A 256 -17.67 4.53 0.68
CA GLY A 256 -17.10 5.29 1.79
C GLY A 256 -15.76 4.74 2.28
N PHE A 257 -15.63 3.42 2.42
CA PHE A 257 -14.35 2.78 2.77
C PHE A 257 -13.29 2.95 1.67
N LEU A 258 -13.68 2.86 0.40
CA LEU A 258 -12.78 3.08 -0.73
C LEU A 258 -12.31 4.54 -0.81
N PHE A 259 -13.20 5.49 -0.55
CA PHE A 259 -12.87 6.92 -0.46
C PHE A 259 -11.89 7.18 0.69
N GLU A 260 -12.12 6.59 1.86
CA GLU A 260 -11.16 6.69 2.97
C GLU A 260 -9.80 6.11 2.58
N SER A 261 -9.78 4.99 1.86
CA SER A 261 -8.54 4.38 1.36
C SER A 261 -7.82 5.28 0.34
N LEU A 262 -8.55 5.96 -0.55
CA LEU A 262 -7.99 6.94 -1.49
C LEU A 262 -7.35 8.11 -0.73
N ALA A 263 -8.08 8.73 0.19
CA ALA A 263 -7.59 9.84 1.00
C ALA A 263 -6.37 9.43 1.85
N THR A 264 -6.39 8.20 2.41
CA THR A 264 -5.29 7.65 3.19
C THR A 264 -4.03 7.45 2.36
N ARG A 265 -4.15 6.91 1.13
CA ARG A 265 -3.02 6.75 0.20
C ARG A 265 -2.34 8.10 -0.04
N ASP A 266 -3.11 9.11 -0.40
CA ASP A 266 -2.61 10.46 -0.70
C ASP A 266 -1.96 11.12 0.51
N LEU A 267 -2.66 11.11 1.66
CA LEU A 267 -2.12 11.65 2.91
C LEU A 267 -0.81 10.98 3.31
N ARG A 268 -0.67 9.67 3.10
CA ARG A 268 0.58 8.94 3.38
C ARG A 268 1.72 9.37 2.47
N VAL A 269 1.45 9.68 1.19
CA VAL A 269 2.45 10.25 0.28
C VAL A 269 2.90 11.62 0.79
N TYR A 270 1.96 12.52 1.06
CA TYR A 270 2.29 13.88 1.51
C TYR A 270 2.97 13.90 2.88
N ALA A 271 2.52 13.07 3.83
CA ALA A 271 3.14 12.92 5.14
C ALA A 271 4.57 12.38 5.01
N GLN A 272 4.79 11.35 4.19
CA GLN A 272 6.12 10.79 3.97
C GLN A 272 7.08 11.85 3.38
N ALA A 273 6.61 12.66 2.42
CA ALA A 273 7.40 13.76 1.87
C ALA A 273 7.75 14.84 2.91
N ALA A 274 6.87 15.04 3.91
CA ALA A 274 7.11 15.95 5.03
C ALA A 274 7.90 15.32 6.20
N GLY A 275 8.36 14.07 6.09
CA GLY A 275 9.04 13.35 7.17
C GLY A 275 8.11 12.89 8.31
N ALA A 276 6.80 12.88 8.08
CA ALA A 276 5.77 12.43 9.02
C ALA A 276 5.23 11.04 8.64
N PHE A 277 4.47 10.44 9.56
CA PHE A 277 3.79 9.16 9.34
C PHE A 277 2.30 9.26 9.71
N CYS A 278 1.46 8.52 9.00
CA CYS A 278 0.03 8.44 9.30
C CYS A 278 -0.26 7.23 10.19
N CYS A 279 -1.26 7.35 11.05
CA CYS A 279 -1.80 6.27 11.85
C CYS A 279 -3.32 6.42 12.00
N SER A 280 -4.02 5.31 12.20
CA SER A 280 -5.47 5.33 12.42
C SER A 280 -5.76 5.58 13.89
N LEU A 281 -6.48 6.64 14.20
CA LEU A 281 -7.03 6.80 15.54
C LEU A 281 -8.10 5.71 15.77
N PRO A 282 -8.08 5.02 16.94
CA PRO A 282 -9.20 4.17 17.31
C PRO A 282 -10.46 5.02 17.27
N ALA A 283 -11.56 4.50 16.71
CA ALA A 283 -12.84 5.16 16.84
C ALA A 283 -13.07 5.40 18.34
N ALA A 284 -13.11 6.67 18.76
CA ALA A 284 -13.43 7.00 20.12
C ALA A 284 -14.76 6.30 20.42
N ARG A 285 -14.77 5.36 21.39
CA ARG A 285 -16.04 4.80 21.88
C ARG A 285 -16.88 6.02 22.20
N ARG A 286 -17.96 6.26 21.43
CA ARG A 286 -18.94 7.31 21.74
C ARG A 286 -19.37 7.03 23.18
N ALA A 287 -18.80 7.78 24.12
CA ALA A 287 -19.27 7.73 25.49
C ALA A 287 -20.73 8.12 25.40
N ARG A 288 -21.64 7.18 25.65
CA ARG A 288 -23.04 7.50 25.91
C ARG A 288 -23.00 8.49 27.06
N ARG A 289 -23.16 9.78 26.74
CA ARG A 289 -23.52 10.80 27.73
C ARG A 289 -24.87 10.34 28.27
N ASN A 290 -24.85 9.62 29.39
CA ASN A 290 -26.04 9.40 30.18
C ASN A 290 -26.60 10.80 30.47
N ARG A 291 -27.81 11.04 29.98
CA ARG A 291 -28.60 12.20 30.37
C ARG A 291 -28.72 12.16 31.89
N CYS A 292 -28.20 13.19 32.56
CA CYS A 292 -28.68 13.50 33.91
C CYS A 292 -30.18 13.80 33.79
N SER A 293 -30.99 12.88 34.30
CA SER A 293 -32.34 13.17 34.76
C SER A 293 -32.24 14.20 35.90
N ARG A 294 -32.91 15.34 35.73
CA ARG A 294 -33.47 16.08 36.85
C ARG A 294 -34.79 15.44 37.24
#